data_AF-A0A971FWI4-F1
#
_entry.id   AF-A0A971FWI4-F1
#
_cell.length_a   1.000
_cell.length_b   1.000
_cell.length_c   1.000
_cell.angle_alpha   90.00
_cell.angle_beta   90.00
_cell.angle_gamma   90.00
#
_symmetry.space_group_name_H-M   'P 1'
#
loop_
_entity.id
_entity.type
_entity.pdbx_description
1 polymer ?
#
loop_
_entity_poly.entity_id
_entity_poly.type
_entity_poly.pdbx_seq_one_letter_code
_entity_poly.pdbx_strand_id
1 'polypeptide(L)'
;MDRPPPDPAKLLSAWTETVSGEVTPGRGLANLKTGGLPDVLPEGGPEPDALRDAWTGWERGEIPPADVVAALHAAGLQDLLERLAAPA
;
A
#
# COMPACT_ATOMS: atom_id res chain seq x y z
N MET A 1 7.91 5.01 20.75
CA MET A 1 8.77 4.39 19.73
C MET A 1 8.62 5.24 18.49
N ASP A 2 9.64 6.02 18.16
CA ASP A 2 9.74 6.77 16.90
C ASP A 2 9.82 5.73 15.77
N ARG A 3 8.74 5.55 15.00
CA ARG A 3 8.81 4.77 13.76
C ARG A 3 9.63 5.59 12.77
N PRO A 4 10.67 5.02 12.13
CA PRO A 4 11.38 5.74 11.07
C PRO A 4 10.38 6.18 10.00
N PRO A 5 10.57 7.36 9.40
CA PRO A 5 9.65 7.86 8.39
C PRO A 5 9.51 6.84 7.24
N PRO A 6 8.35 6.78 6.58
CA PRO A 6 8.14 5.91 5.44
C PRO A 6 9.21 6.14 4.36
N ASP A 7 9.71 5.05 3.79
CA ASP A 7 10.66 5.07 2.68
C ASP A 7 9.95 4.56 1.42
N PRO A 8 9.56 5.47 0.49
CA PRO A 8 8.78 5.09 -0.69
C PRO A 8 9.47 4.04 -1.58
N ALA A 9 10.80 4.04 -1.67
CA ALA A 9 11.53 3.06 -2.47
C ALA A 9 11.45 1.66 -1.85
N LYS A 10 11.50 1.56 -0.52
CA LYS A 10 11.29 0.28 0.18
C LYS A 10 9.84 -0.19 0.09
N LEU A 11 8.88 0.72 0.16
CA LEU A 11 7.47 0.40 -0.04
C LEU A 11 7.22 -0.13 -1.46
N LEU A 12 7.82 0.50 -2.48
CA LEU A 12 7.76 0.04 -3.87
C LEU A 12 8.36 -1.36 -4.05
N SER A 13 9.51 -1.64 -3.43
CA SER A 13 10.11 -2.98 -3.45
C SER A 13 9.18 -4.02 -2.82
N ALA A 14 8.66 -3.74 -1.62
CA ALA A 14 7.74 -4.64 -0.92
C ALA A 14 6.42 -4.87 -1.69
N TRP A 15 5.93 -3.83 -2.36
CA TRP A 15 4.76 -3.94 -3.23
C TRP A 15 5.05 -4.82 -4.46
N THR A 16 6.21 -4.63 -5.09
CA THR A 16 6.65 -5.42 -6.25
C THR A 16 6.75 -6.91 -5.92
N GLU A 17 7.36 -7.27 -4.78
CA GLU A 17 7.43 -8.66 -4.28
C GLU A 17 6.03 -9.26 -4.03
N THR A 18 5.06 -8.42 -3.64
CA THR A 18 3.68 -8.86 -3.38
C THR A 18 2.96 -9.17 -4.68
N VAL A 19 3.04 -8.29 -5.68
CA VAL A 19 2.36 -8.48 -6.97
C VAL A 19 3.05 -9.49 -7.87
N SER A 20 4.35 -9.74 -7.69
CA SER A 20 5.08 -10.83 -8.36
C SER A 20 4.73 -12.22 -7.79
N GLY A 21 4.11 -12.27 -6.61
CA GLY A 21 3.76 -13.50 -5.92
C GLY A 21 4.92 -14.11 -5.10
N GLU A 22 6.03 -13.38 -4.94
CA GLU A 22 7.15 -13.80 -4.08
C GLU A 22 6.76 -13.85 -2.60
N VAL A 23 5.82 -12.98 -2.18
CA VAL A 23 5.19 -13.04 -0.85
C VAL A 23 3.69 -13.22 -0.94
N THR A 24 3.10 -13.92 0.03
CA THR A 24 1.63 -14.07 0.09
C THR A 24 0.94 -12.72 0.32
N PRO A 25 -0.28 -12.49 -0.18
CA PRO A 25 -0.98 -11.21 -0.02
C PRO A 25 -1.06 -10.73 1.43
N GLY A 26 -1.37 -11.61 2.37
CA GLY A 26 -1.41 -11.27 3.80
C GLY A 26 -0.04 -10.83 4.36
N ARG A 27 1.06 -11.47 3.93
CA ARG A 27 2.41 -11.08 4.33
C ARG A 27 2.83 -9.77 3.65
N GLY A 28 2.51 -9.60 2.37
CA GLY A 28 2.76 -8.38 1.62
C GLY A 28 2.12 -7.15 2.26
N LEU A 29 0.82 -7.22 2.56
CA LEU A 29 0.10 -6.13 3.25
C LEU A 29 0.69 -5.83 4.64
N ALA A 30 1.10 -6.86 5.40
CA ALA A 30 1.77 -6.67 6.68
C ALA A 30 3.14 -5.98 6.54
N ASN A 31 3.92 -6.32 5.52
CA ASN A 31 5.19 -5.66 5.22
C ASN A 31 4.97 -4.18 4.86
N LEU A 32 3.98 -3.88 4.02
CA LEU A 32 3.62 -2.51 3.63
C LEU A 32 3.15 -1.68 4.84
N LYS A 33 2.32 -2.25 5.71
CA LYS A 33 1.91 -1.61 6.98
C LYS A 33 3.09 -1.33 7.90
N THR A 34 4.06 -2.24 7.93
CA THR A 34 5.29 -2.08 8.71
C THR A 34 6.17 -0.97 8.13
N GLY A 35 6.25 -0.89 6.80
CA GLY A 35 7.00 0.13 6.07
C GLY A 35 6.36 1.52 6.02
N GLY A 36 5.16 1.69 6.59
CA GLY A 36 4.50 3.00 6.68
C GLY A 36 3.62 3.36 5.48
N LEU A 37 3.10 2.38 4.72
CA LEU A 37 2.14 2.65 3.64
C LEU A 37 0.96 3.55 4.06
N PRO A 38 0.30 3.37 5.24
CA PRO A 38 -0.82 4.22 5.64
C PRO A 38 -0.49 5.72 5.66
N ASP A 39 0.76 6.04 5.98
CA ASP A 39 1.26 7.41 6.18
C ASP A 39 1.52 8.12 4.84
N VAL A 40 1.64 7.38 3.72
CA VAL A 40 1.91 7.93 2.38
C VAL A 40 0.74 7.79 1.41
N LEU A 41 -0.31 7.04 1.78
CA LEU A 41 -1.54 7.06 1.03
C LEU A 41 -2.07 8.51 0.97
N PRO A 42 -2.68 8.95 -0.12
CA PRO A 42 -3.31 10.27 -0.17
C PRO A 42 -4.37 10.39 0.94
N GLU A 43 -4.53 11.59 1.51
CA GLU A 43 -5.70 11.92 2.33
C GLU A 43 -6.74 12.56 1.42
N GLY A 44 -8.00 12.15 1.57
CA GLY A 44 -9.04 12.27 0.55
C GLY A 44 -9.26 13.64 -0.12
N GLY A 45 -9.74 13.58 -1.36
CA GLY A 45 -10.43 14.65 -2.09
C GLY A 45 -11.96 14.43 -2.10
N PRO A 46 -12.74 15.15 -2.92
CA PRO A 46 -14.20 14.99 -2.99
C PRO A 46 -14.67 13.65 -3.59
N GLU A 47 -13.76 12.88 -4.21
CA GLU A 47 -14.03 11.56 -4.78
C GLU A 47 -13.54 10.44 -3.85
N PRO A 48 -14.13 9.23 -3.90
CA PRO A 48 -13.68 8.10 -3.10
C PRO A 48 -12.20 7.80 -3.35
N ASP A 49 -11.40 7.86 -2.28
CA ASP A 49 -10.01 7.46 -2.32
C ASP A 49 -9.93 5.93 -2.24
N ALA A 50 -10.04 5.29 -3.40
CA ALA A 50 -10.10 3.84 -3.52
C ALA A 50 -8.88 3.12 -2.88
N LEU A 51 -7.71 3.77 -2.84
CA LEU A 51 -6.53 3.22 -2.16
C LEU A 51 -6.77 3.16 -0.65
N ARG A 52 -7.23 4.27 -0.07
CA ARG A 52 -7.48 4.38 1.36
C ARG A 52 -8.67 3.55 1.82
N ASP A 53 -9.72 3.45 1.02
CA ASP A 53 -10.88 2.63 1.31
C ASP A 53 -10.52 1.13 1.34
N ALA A 54 -9.80 0.65 0.31
CA ALA A 54 -9.32 -0.73 0.27
C ALA A 54 -8.42 -1.05 1.46
N TRP A 55 -7.51 -0.14 1.79
CA TRP A 55 -6.62 -0.28 2.94
C TRP A 55 -7.38 -0.33 4.27
N THR A 56 -8.33 0.59 4.48
CA THR A 56 -9.13 0.65 5.71
C THR A 56 -10.00 -0.60 5.88
N GLY A 57 -10.60 -1.10 4.79
CA GLY A 57 -11.37 -2.34 4.81
C GLY A 57 -10.52 -3.56 5.18
N TRP A 58 -9.27 -3.61 4.73
CA TRP A 58 -8.31 -4.64 5.16
C TRP A 58 -7.99 -4.54 6.66
N GLU A 59 -7.68 -3.34 7.16
CA GLU A 59 -7.32 -3.13 8.56
C GLU A 59 -8.45 -3.49 9.53
N ARG A 60 -9.70 -3.37 9.06
CA ARG A 60 -10.91 -3.78 9.79
C ARG A 60 -11.23 -5.27 9.65
N GLY A 61 -10.49 -6.01 8.81
CA GLY A 61 -10.73 -7.43 8.53
C GLY A 61 -11.98 -7.70 7.67
N GLU A 62 -12.45 -6.68 6.95
CA GLU A 62 -13.67 -6.75 6.14
C GLU A 62 -13.41 -7.29 4.73
N ILE A 63 -12.19 -7.08 4.22
CA ILE A 63 -11.78 -7.46 2.87
C ILE A 63 -10.63 -8.48 2.95
N PRO A 64 -10.73 -9.65 2.29
CA PRO A 64 -9.64 -10.62 2.22
C PRO A 64 -8.35 -10.03 1.64
N PRO A 65 -7.16 -10.44 2.10
CA PRO A 65 -5.89 -9.88 1.63
C PRO A 65 -5.68 -9.90 0.11
N ALA A 66 -6.15 -10.94 -0.58
CA ALA A 66 -6.03 -11.04 -2.03
C ALA A 66 -6.84 -9.95 -2.76
N ASP A 67 -8.07 -9.71 -2.30
CA ASP A 67 -8.95 -8.70 -2.88
C ASP A 67 -8.44 -7.28 -2.61
N VAL A 68 -7.81 -7.07 -1.46
CA VAL A 68 -7.15 -5.79 -1.12
C VAL A 68 -5.96 -5.53 -2.05
N VAL A 69 -5.11 -6.53 -2.30
CA VAL A 69 -4.00 -6.38 -3.25
C VAL A 69 -4.53 -6.06 -4.65
N ALA A 70 -5.58 -6.74 -5.11
CA ALA A 70 -6.20 -6.44 -6.40
C ALA A 70 -6.76 -5.01 -6.45
N ALA A 71 -7.45 -4.56 -5.39
CA ALA A 71 -8.01 -3.22 -5.31
C ALA A 71 -6.92 -2.13 -5.27
N LEU A 72 -5.85 -2.32 -4.50
CA LEU A 72 -4.71 -1.40 -4.45
C LEU A 72 -4.00 -1.30 -5.81
N HIS A 73 -3.85 -2.41 -6.51
CA HIS A 73 -3.30 -2.42 -7.86
C HIS A 73 -4.20 -1.65 -8.84
N ALA A 74 -5.52 -1.91 -8.83
CA ALA A 74 -6.47 -1.22 -9.69
C ALA A 74 -6.58 0.29 -9.39
N ALA A 75 -6.40 0.68 -8.13
CA ALA A 75 -6.43 2.07 -7.69
C ALA A 75 -5.09 2.81 -7.88
N GLY A 76 -4.08 2.18 -8.50
CA GLY A 76 -2.85 2.85 -8.91
C GLY A 76 -1.78 2.98 -7.82
N LEU A 77 -1.71 2.03 -6.88
CA LEU A 77 -0.68 2.04 -5.83
C LEU A 77 0.75 2.02 -6.41
N GLN A 78 0.97 1.29 -7.51
CA GLN A 78 2.25 1.26 -8.22
C GLN A 78 2.70 2.68 -8.61
N ASP A 79 1.85 3.40 -9.35
CA ASP A 79 2.16 4.74 -9.85
C ASP A 79 2.39 5.74 -8.71
N LEU A 80 1.61 5.63 -7.62
CA LEU A 80 1.80 6.42 -6.42
C LEU A 80 3.20 6.20 -5.83
N LEU A 81 3.59 4.95 -5.62
CA LEU A 81 4.87 4.61 -5.00
C LEU A 81 6.05 4.98 -5.89
N GLU A 82 5.96 4.78 -7.20
CA GLU A 82 6.97 5.20 -8.17
C GLU A 82 7.14 6.73 -8.17
N ARG A 83 6.04 7.49 -8.18
CA ARG A 83 6.07 8.96 -8.11
C ARG A 83 6.69 9.46 -6.81
N LEU A 84 6.44 8.79 -5.69
CA LEU A 84 7.02 9.14 -4.39
C LEU A 84 8.49 8.72 -4.26
N ALA A 85 8.90 7.65 -4.95
CA ALA A 85 10.28 7.16 -4.94
C ALA A 85 11.19 7.86 -5.96
N ALA A 86 10.62 8.56 -6.94
CA ALA A 86 11.37 9.33 -7.91
C ALA A 86 12.23 10.41 -7.21
N PRO A 87 13.51 10.57 -7.58
CA PRO A 87 14.32 11.68 -7.08
C PRO A 87 13.71 13.01 -7.53
N ALA A 88 13.63 13.96 -6.60
CA ALA A 88 13.12 15.32 -6.84
C ALA A 88 14.02 16.13 -7.80
#